data_AF-A0A1V4JPM0-F1
#
_entry.id   AF-A0A1V4JPM0-F1
#
_cell.length_a   1.000
_cell.length_b   1.000
_cell.length_c   1.000
_cell.angle_alpha   90.00
_cell.angle_beta   90.00
_cell.angle_gamma   90.00
#
_symmetry.space_group_name_H-M   'P 1'
#
loop_
_entity.id
_entity.type
_entity.pdbx_description
1 polymer ?
#
loop_
_entity_poly.entity_id
_entity_poly.type
_entity_poly.pdbx_seq_one_letter_code
_entity_poly.pdbx_strand_id
1 'polypeptide(L)'
;MDTLRNRTVEELRELQENAEEIERLALESQEVQELQLEREMALASNRSLAEQNLKFQAPLETGRTDLSSKYEELQQLAERCKEQKAKLEKFAVAMHPQTLLDLLQVESQKIEEESEKMAEKFLEGEVPLETFLEQFSVMRKLSHLRRVRVEKLQEILRKLETTSSSFQLILPAGFRLS
;
A
#
# COMPACT_ATOMS: atom_id res chain seq x y z
N MET A 1 -6.75 35.87 65.79
CA MET A 1 -6.19 35.67 67.16
C MET A 1 -6.08 36.97 67.98
N ASP A 2 -5.75 38.13 67.38
CA ASP A 2 -5.73 39.41 68.12
C ASP A 2 -7.10 39.85 68.66
N THR A 3 -8.19 39.41 68.02
CA THR A 3 -9.58 39.64 68.45
C THR A 3 -9.93 38.99 69.79
N LEU A 4 -9.25 37.90 70.18
CA LEU A 4 -9.46 37.23 71.47
C LEU A 4 -8.71 37.91 72.61
N ARG A 5 -7.66 38.69 72.32
CA ARG A 5 -6.88 39.43 73.34
C ARG A 5 -7.62 40.61 73.94
N ASN A 6 -8.64 41.11 73.26
CA ASN A 6 -9.40 42.29 73.68
C ASN A 6 -10.70 41.95 74.42
N ARG A 7 -10.95 40.66 74.71
CA ARG A 7 -12.16 40.19 75.43
C ARG A 7 -11.92 40.02 76.92
N THR A 8 -12.96 40.21 77.72
CA THR A 8 -12.94 40.00 79.18
C THR A 8 -13.05 38.51 79.54
N VAL A 9 -12.76 38.15 80.79
CA VAL A 9 -12.79 36.75 81.25
C VAL A 9 -14.21 36.16 81.19
N GLU A 10 -15.22 36.96 81.51
CA GLU A 10 -16.63 36.59 81.42
C GLU A 10 -17.04 36.33 79.96
N GLU A 11 -16.66 37.22 79.03
CA GLU A 11 -16.92 37.04 77.59
C GLU A 11 -16.22 35.82 77.00
N LEU A 12 -15.02 35.48 77.49
CA LEU A 12 -14.29 34.27 77.07
C LEU A 12 -14.93 32.99 77.62
N ARG A 13 -15.52 33.03 78.83
CA ARG A 13 -16.29 31.89 79.37
C ARG A 13 -17.59 31.66 78.60
N GLU A 14 -18.32 32.72 78.28
CA GLU A 14 -19.52 32.62 77.45
C GLU A 14 -19.18 32.11 76.04
N LEU A 15 -18.07 32.57 75.47
CA LEU A 15 -17.55 32.08 74.19
C LEU A 15 -17.18 30.58 74.25
N GLN A 16 -16.57 30.13 75.35
CA GLN A 16 -16.18 28.73 75.53
C GLN A 16 -17.38 27.77 75.52
N GLU A 17 -18.52 28.22 76.03
CA GLU A 17 -19.77 27.45 76.05
C GLU A 17 -20.59 27.58 74.74
N ASN A 18 -20.13 28.41 73.79
CA ASN A 18 -20.82 28.66 72.52
C ASN A 18 -20.05 28.03 71.34
N ALA A 19 -20.38 26.77 71.04
CA ALA A 19 -19.73 26.01 69.96
C ALA A 19 -19.91 26.63 68.57
N GLU A 20 -21.05 27.24 68.28
CA GLU A 20 -21.33 27.88 66.98
C GLU A 20 -20.44 29.11 66.76
N GLU A 21 -20.22 29.88 67.82
CA GLU A 21 -19.33 31.05 67.81
C GLU A 21 -17.86 30.63 67.60
N ILE A 22 -17.43 29.55 68.25
CA ILE A 22 -16.10 28.97 68.09
C ILE A 22 -15.89 28.46 66.65
N GLU A 23 -16.87 27.72 66.11
CA GLU A 23 -16.82 27.22 64.73
C GLU A 23 -16.74 28.39 63.74
N ARG A 24 -17.52 29.44 63.95
CA ARG A 24 -17.46 30.63 63.10
C ARG A 24 -16.09 31.31 63.16
N LEU A 25 -15.51 31.50 64.35
CA LEU A 25 -14.17 32.06 64.50
C LEU A 25 -13.08 31.18 63.84
N ALA A 26 -13.27 29.86 63.85
CA ALA A 26 -12.36 28.94 63.14
C ALA A 26 -12.51 29.06 61.62
N LEU A 27 -13.73 29.17 61.09
CA LEU A 27 -13.98 29.40 59.67
C LEU A 27 -13.47 30.77 59.19
N GLU A 28 -13.57 31.79 60.04
CA GLU A 28 -13.05 33.14 59.79
C GLU A 28 -11.54 33.29 60.06
N SER A 29 -10.88 32.23 60.56
CA SER A 29 -9.43 32.25 60.77
C SER A 29 -8.70 32.44 59.44
N GLN A 30 -7.58 33.17 59.50
CA GLN A 30 -6.79 33.48 58.32
C GLN A 30 -6.33 32.19 57.62
N GLU A 31 -5.91 31.19 58.39
CA GLU A 31 -5.42 29.91 57.88
C GLU A 31 -6.51 29.15 57.11
N VAL A 32 -7.76 29.14 57.61
CA VAL A 32 -8.88 28.47 56.92
C VAL A 32 -9.31 29.25 55.67
N GLN A 33 -9.32 30.58 55.73
CA GLN A 33 -9.63 31.44 54.59
C GLN A 33 -8.58 31.31 53.47
N GLU A 34 -7.29 31.27 53.81
CA GLU A 34 -6.19 31.06 52.86
C GLU A 34 -6.30 29.69 52.17
N LEU A 35 -6.60 28.63 52.91
CA LEU A 35 -6.83 27.29 52.34
C LEU A 35 -8.07 27.23 51.44
N GLN A 36 -9.15 27.94 51.81
CA GLN A 36 -10.34 28.03 50.96
C GLN A 36 -10.03 28.74 49.64
N LEU A 37 -9.27 29.83 49.70
CA LEU A 37 -8.82 30.55 48.50
C LEU A 37 -7.93 29.68 47.61
N GLU A 38 -6.95 28.98 48.19
CA GLU A 38 -6.07 28.06 47.45
C GLU A 38 -6.88 26.95 46.76
N ARG A 39 -7.86 26.37 47.47
CA ARG A 39 -8.78 25.38 46.90
C ARG A 39 -9.56 25.96 45.72
N GLU A 40 -10.12 27.16 45.84
CA GLU A 40 -10.86 27.80 44.76
C GLU A 40 -9.99 28.08 43.54
N MET A 41 -8.75 28.57 43.76
CA MET A 41 -7.77 28.77 42.70
C MET A 41 -7.40 27.45 42.01
N ALA A 42 -7.18 26.38 42.76
CA ALA A 42 -6.87 25.05 42.22
C ALA A 42 -8.05 24.48 41.41
N LEU A 43 -9.29 24.65 41.90
CA LEU A 43 -10.50 24.23 41.19
C LEU A 43 -10.68 25.01 39.88
N ALA A 44 -10.47 26.33 39.90
CA ALA A 44 -10.54 27.17 38.71
C ALA A 44 -9.47 26.77 37.67
N SER A 45 -8.24 26.50 38.13
CA SER A 45 -7.14 26.03 37.27
C SER A 45 -7.44 24.66 36.66
N ASN A 46 -7.87 23.69 37.47
CA ASN A 46 -8.22 22.34 37.00
C ASN A 46 -9.35 22.38 35.97
N ARG A 47 -10.39 23.20 36.22
CA ARG A 47 -11.48 23.41 35.26
C ARG A 47 -10.99 24.01 33.95
N SER A 48 -10.12 25.02 34.00
CA SER A 48 -9.54 25.62 32.80
C SER A 48 -8.74 24.59 31.98
N LEU A 49 -7.95 23.75 32.65
CA LEU A 49 -7.20 22.67 32.00
C LEU A 49 -8.13 21.61 31.40
N ALA A 50 -9.20 21.22 32.10
CA ALA A 50 -10.18 20.27 31.58
C ALA A 50 -10.89 20.82 30.33
N GLU A 51 -11.28 22.10 30.35
CA GLU A 51 -11.89 22.78 29.21
C GLU A 51 -10.90 22.90 28.02
N GLN A 52 -9.62 23.14 28.27
CA GLN A 52 -8.60 23.11 27.22
C GLN A 52 -8.40 21.71 26.65
N ASN A 53 -8.33 20.68 27.49
CA ASN A 53 -8.19 19.29 27.06
C ASN A 53 -9.37 18.85 26.18
N LEU A 54 -10.60 19.24 26.53
CA LEU A 54 -11.79 18.97 25.75
C LEU A 54 -11.75 19.60 24.34
N LYS A 55 -11.11 20.77 24.18
CA LYS A 55 -10.96 21.39 22.85
C LYS A 55 -10.13 20.54 21.88
N PHE A 56 -9.25 19.69 22.38
CA PHE A 56 -8.45 18.79 21.54
C PHE A 56 -9.20 17.52 21.12
N GLN A 57 -10.32 17.18 21.77
CA GLN A 57 -11.04 15.95 21.48
C GLN A 57 -11.55 15.91 20.02
N ALA A 58 -12.24 16.97 19.58
CA ALA A 58 -12.77 17.03 18.22
C ALA A 58 -11.68 16.92 17.13
N PRO A 59 -10.61 17.72 17.13
CA PRO A 59 -9.58 17.61 16.09
C PRO A 59 -8.81 16.27 16.14
N LEU A 60 -8.63 15.66 17.31
CA LEU A 60 -8.00 14.33 17.42
C LEU A 60 -8.89 13.24 16.83
N GLU A 61 -10.18 13.27 17.13
CA GLU A 61 -11.17 12.32 16.59
C GLU A 61 -11.32 12.45 15.08
N THR A 62 -11.39 13.68 14.57
CA THR A 62 -11.37 13.94 13.12
C THR A 62 -10.07 13.44 12.49
N GLY A 63 -8.92 13.81 13.04
CA GLY A 63 -7.62 13.39 12.51
C GLY A 63 -7.43 11.87 12.52
N ARG A 64 -7.92 11.18 13.56
CA ARG A 64 -7.92 9.71 13.62
C ARG A 64 -8.78 9.10 12.51
N THR A 65 -9.97 9.65 12.29
CA THR A 65 -10.91 9.17 11.26
C THR A 65 -10.34 9.40 9.86
N ASP A 66 -9.81 10.59 9.59
CA ASP A 66 -9.19 10.94 8.31
C ASP A 66 -7.98 10.05 8.03
N LEU A 67 -7.14 9.81 9.04
CA LEU A 67 -5.98 8.93 8.92
C LEU A 67 -6.41 7.50 8.59
N SER A 68 -7.43 6.95 9.28
CA SER A 68 -7.97 5.63 9.00
C SER A 68 -8.47 5.52 7.55
N SER A 69 -9.24 6.51 7.10
CA SER A 69 -9.75 6.59 5.73
C SER A 69 -8.60 6.61 4.70
N LYS A 70 -7.55 7.40 4.95
CA LYS A 70 -6.37 7.46 4.08
C LYS A 70 -5.60 6.14 4.03
N TYR A 71 -5.51 5.42 5.14
CA TYR A 71 -4.90 4.08 5.15
C TYR A 71 -5.73 3.07 4.34
N GLU A 72 -7.06 3.11 4.44
CA GLU A 72 -7.95 2.27 3.63
C GLU A 72 -7.81 2.58 2.13
N GLU A 73 -7.82 3.86 1.74
CA GLU A 73 -7.58 4.29 0.35
C GLU A 73 -6.22 3.80 -0.17
N LEU A 74 -5.17 3.93 0.64
CA LEU A 74 -3.82 3.48 0.30
C LEU A 74 -3.77 1.97 0.10
N GLN A 75 -4.40 1.20 0.99
CA GLN A 75 -4.47 -0.26 0.89
C GLN A 75 -5.18 -0.69 -0.39
N GLN A 76 -6.31 -0.07 -0.72
CA GLN A 76 -7.03 -0.35 -1.97
C GLN A 76 -6.20 0.01 -3.20
N LEU A 77 -5.46 1.11 -3.17
CA LEU A 77 -4.58 1.50 -4.27
C LEU A 77 -3.40 0.52 -4.42
N ALA A 78 -2.80 0.09 -3.31
CA ALA A 78 -1.69 -0.87 -3.31
C ALA A 78 -2.10 -2.22 -3.91
N GLU A 79 -3.27 -2.75 -3.53
CA GLU A 79 -3.79 -3.99 -4.12
C GLU A 79 -4.08 -3.84 -5.62
N ARG A 80 -4.69 -2.72 -6.04
CA ARG A 80 -4.88 -2.44 -7.48
C ARG A 80 -3.56 -2.38 -8.25
N CYS A 81 -2.55 -1.72 -7.70
CA CYS A 81 -1.21 -1.66 -8.30
C CYS A 81 -0.59 -3.06 -8.40
N LYS A 82 -0.71 -3.88 -7.35
CA LYS A 82 -0.21 -5.27 -7.34
C LYS A 82 -0.89 -6.12 -8.40
N GLU A 83 -2.21 -6.02 -8.54
CA GLU A 83 -2.97 -6.72 -9.59
C GLU A 83 -2.56 -6.28 -10.99
N GLN A 84 -2.42 -4.98 -11.23
CA GLN A 84 -1.99 -4.44 -12.52
C GLN A 84 -0.57 -4.89 -12.85
N LYS A 85 0.35 -4.87 -11.87
CA LYS A 85 1.71 -5.37 -12.04
C LYS A 85 1.71 -6.86 -12.39
N ALA A 86 0.93 -7.68 -11.70
CA ALA A 86 0.83 -9.11 -12.00
C ALA A 86 0.26 -9.37 -13.41
N LYS A 87 -0.70 -8.57 -13.88
CA LYS A 87 -1.22 -8.65 -15.26
C LYS A 87 -0.14 -8.27 -16.27
N LEU A 88 0.61 -7.21 -16.00
CA LEU A 88 1.70 -6.75 -16.87
C LEU A 88 2.82 -7.79 -16.94
N GLU A 89 3.22 -8.40 -15.82
CA GLU A 89 4.23 -9.46 -15.77
C GLU A 89 3.80 -10.67 -16.60
N LYS A 90 2.54 -11.13 -16.48
CA LYS A 90 2.01 -12.21 -17.31
C LYS A 90 2.06 -11.87 -18.81
N PHE A 91 1.66 -10.65 -19.16
CA PHE A 91 1.72 -10.19 -20.54
C PHE A 91 3.16 -10.09 -21.05
N ALA A 92 4.08 -9.57 -20.24
CA ALA A 92 5.48 -9.43 -20.57
C ALA A 92 6.15 -10.79 -20.81
N VAL A 93 5.83 -11.81 -20.01
CA VAL A 93 6.32 -13.18 -20.21
C VAL A 93 5.75 -13.79 -21.48
N ALA A 94 4.44 -13.65 -21.72
CA ALA A 94 3.77 -14.20 -22.89
C ALA A 94 4.22 -13.53 -24.20
N MET A 95 4.50 -12.23 -24.15
CA MET A 95 4.96 -11.43 -25.29
C MET A 95 6.48 -11.30 -25.33
N HIS A 96 7.20 -12.01 -24.47
CA HIS A 96 8.66 -12.01 -24.50
C HIS A 96 9.09 -12.55 -25.88
N PRO A 97 9.96 -11.84 -26.61
CA PRO A 97 10.27 -12.21 -28.00
C PRO A 97 10.81 -13.64 -28.15
N GLN A 98 11.57 -14.13 -27.17
CA GLN A 98 12.02 -15.54 -27.14
C GLN A 98 10.84 -16.51 -26.99
N THR A 99 9.90 -16.25 -26.08
CA THR A 99 8.70 -17.08 -25.90
C THR A 99 7.89 -17.16 -27.20
N LEU A 100 7.71 -16.03 -27.89
CA LEU A 100 7.01 -15.99 -29.17
C LEU A 100 7.75 -16.75 -30.28
N LEU A 101 9.08 -16.68 -30.29
CA LEU A 101 9.90 -17.45 -31.21
C LEU A 101 9.75 -18.96 -30.97
N ASP A 102 9.86 -19.40 -29.72
CA ASP A 102 9.73 -20.82 -29.34
C ASP A 102 8.34 -21.36 -29.73
N LEU A 103 7.27 -20.60 -29.45
CA LEU A 103 5.91 -20.93 -29.86
C LEU A 103 5.78 -21.03 -31.39
N LEU A 104 6.35 -20.07 -32.12
CA LEU A 104 6.31 -20.08 -33.58
C LEU A 104 7.08 -21.27 -34.17
N GLN A 105 8.19 -21.69 -33.55
CA GLN A 105 8.95 -22.87 -33.95
C GLN A 105 8.15 -24.16 -33.77
N VAL A 106 7.51 -24.35 -32.61
CA VAL A 106 6.63 -25.50 -32.35
C VAL A 106 5.50 -25.56 -33.38
N GLU A 107 4.83 -24.43 -33.61
CA GLU A 107 3.75 -24.34 -34.60
C GLU A 107 4.25 -24.49 -36.05
N SER A 108 5.51 -24.17 -36.33
CA SER A 108 6.15 -24.42 -37.64
C SER A 108 6.43 -25.90 -37.86
N GLN A 109 6.96 -26.59 -36.84
CA GLN A 109 7.20 -28.04 -36.89
C GLN A 109 5.89 -28.81 -37.05
N LYS A 110 4.86 -28.43 -36.29
CA LYS A 110 3.55 -29.05 -36.38
C LYS A 110 2.95 -29.01 -37.78
N ILE A 111 2.95 -27.84 -38.44
CA ILE A 111 2.39 -27.74 -39.80
C ILE A 111 3.25 -28.45 -40.84
N GLU A 112 4.57 -28.57 -40.60
CA GLU A 112 5.46 -29.35 -41.45
C GLU A 112 5.13 -30.84 -41.35
N GLU A 113 5.06 -31.40 -40.15
CA GLU A 113 4.64 -32.79 -39.90
C GLU A 113 3.22 -33.09 -40.43
N GLU A 114 2.27 -32.17 -40.23
CA GLU A 114 0.91 -32.33 -40.76
C GLU A 114 0.93 -32.35 -42.30
N SER A 115 1.78 -31.54 -42.94
CA SER A 115 1.92 -31.53 -44.39
C SER A 115 2.55 -32.82 -44.92
N GLU A 116 3.53 -33.38 -44.21
CA GLU A 116 4.15 -34.67 -44.54
C GLU A 116 3.13 -35.81 -44.43
N LYS A 117 2.35 -35.86 -43.35
CA LYS A 117 1.26 -36.82 -43.19
C LYS A 117 0.21 -36.72 -44.30
N MET A 118 -0.12 -35.51 -44.76
CA MET A 118 -1.03 -35.32 -45.90
C MET A 118 -0.44 -35.89 -47.20
N ALA A 119 0.86 -35.74 -47.42
CA ALA A 119 1.56 -36.31 -48.57
C ALA A 119 1.60 -37.85 -48.51
N GLU A 120 1.90 -38.42 -47.34
CA GLU A 120 1.88 -39.88 -47.13
C GLU A 120 0.51 -40.48 -47.47
N LYS A 121 -0.57 -39.92 -46.90
CA LYS A 121 -1.94 -40.37 -47.17
C LYS A 121 -2.32 -40.29 -48.65
N PHE A 122 -1.87 -39.25 -49.35
CA PHE A 122 -2.09 -39.15 -50.79
C PHE A 122 -1.35 -40.24 -51.56
N LEU A 123 -0.09 -40.53 -51.21
CA LEU A 123 0.71 -41.61 -51.83
C LEU A 123 0.14 -43.00 -51.56
N GLU A 124 -0.50 -43.20 -50.41
CA GLU A 124 -1.23 -44.42 -50.05
C GLU A 124 -2.60 -44.53 -50.74
N GLY A 125 -3.04 -43.49 -51.45
CA GLY A 125 -4.32 -43.46 -52.15
C GLY A 125 -5.53 -43.17 -51.26
N GLU A 126 -5.31 -42.74 -50.01
CA GLU A 126 -6.39 -42.41 -49.06
C GLU A 126 -7.07 -41.08 -49.38
N VAL A 127 -6.40 -40.19 -50.12
CA VAL A 127 -6.86 -38.84 -50.44
C VAL A 127 -6.92 -38.63 -51.96
N PRO A 128 -8.03 -38.13 -52.53
CA PRO A 128 -8.11 -37.78 -53.94
C PRO A 128 -7.19 -36.61 -54.33
N LEU A 129 -6.75 -36.58 -55.59
CA LEU A 129 -5.84 -35.55 -56.12
C LEU A 129 -6.31 -34.12 -55.84
N GLU A 130 -7.59 -33.82 -56.08
CA GLU A 130 -8.13 -32.46 -55.92
C GLU A 130 -8.07 -31.99 -54.46
N THR A 131 -8.44 -32.85 -53.52
CA THR A 131 -8.37 -32.57 -52.08
C THR A 131 -6.93 -32.40 -51.61
N PHE A 132 -6.02 -33.23 -52.12
CA PHE A 132 -4.59 -33.10 -51.83
C PHE A 132 -4.05 -31.76 -52.31
N LEU A 133 -4.30 -31.38 -53.57
CA LEU A 133 -3.82 -30.10 -54.12
C LEU A 133 -4.36 -28.89 -53.36
N GLU A 134 -5.63 -28.90 -52.96
CA GLU A 134 -6.24 -27.82 -52.20
C GLU A 134 -5.61 -27.69 -50.80
N GLN A 135 -5.49 -28.79 -50.05
CA GLN A 135 -5.04 -28.74 -48.65
C GLN A 135 -3.52 -28.65 -48.53
N PHE A 136 -2.78 -29.50 -49.26
CA PHE A 136 -1.32 -29.58 -49.17
C PHE A 136 -0.66 -28.27 -49.62
N SER A 137 -1.18 -27.62 -50.67
CA SER A 137 -0.62 -26.35 -51.14
C SER A 137 -0.75 -25.23 -50.09
N VAL A 138 -1.88 -25.16 -49.38
CA VAL A 138 -2.11 -24.23 -48.27
C VAL A 138 -1.17 -24.54 -47.09
N MET A 139 -1.05 -25.81 -46.72
CA MET A 139 -0.18 -26.25 -45.61
C MET A 139 1.29 -25.96 -45.90
N ARG A 140 1.78 -26.30 -47.10
CA ARG A 140 3.17 -26.03 -47.51
C ARG A 140 3.46 -24.54 -47.60
N LYS A 141 2.52 -23.74 -48.10
CA LYS A 141 2.64 -22.28 -48.10
C LYS A 141 2.77 -21.74 -46.67
N LEU A 142 1.95 -22.23 -45.73
CA LEU A 142 2.01 -21.82 -44.33
C LEU A 142 3.31 -22.27 -43.66
N SER A 143 3.75 -23.51 -43.86
CA SER A 143 5.01 -24.06 -43.34
C SER A 143 6.20 -23.22 -43.81
N HIS A 144 6.33 -22.96 -45.12
CA HIS A 144 7.43 -22.14 -45.64
C HIS A 144 7.38 -20.70 -45.14
N LEU A 145 6.20 -20.10 -45.04
CA LEU A 145 6.05 -18.76 -44.46
C LEU A 145 6.49 -18.72 -43.00
N ARG A 146 6.10 -19.70 -42.18
CA ARG A 146 6.50 -19.80 -40.77
C ARG A 146 8.00 -20.01 -40.63
N ARG A 147 8.62 -20.89 -41.44
CA ARG A 147 10.08 -21.09 -41.46
C ARG A 147 10.85 -19.79 -41.68
N VAL A 148 10.48 -19.02 -42.70
CA VAL A 148 11.12 -17.72 -42.98
C VAL A 148 10.91 -16.74 -41.83
N ARG A 149 9.74 -16.72 -41.20
CA ARG A 149 9.46 -15.86 -40.03
C ARG A 149 10.31 -16.25 -38.82
N VAL A 150 10.50 -17.55 -38.56
CA VAL A 150 11.40 -18.05 -37.51
C VAL A 150 12.82 -17.57 -37.76
N GLU A 151 13.35 -17.78 -38.97
CA GLU A 151 14.72 -17.36 -39.33
C GLU A 151 14.92 -15.85 -39.15
N LYS A 152 13.92 -15.04 -39.58
CA LYS A 152 13.99 -13.58 -39.46
C LYS A 152 13.89 -13.11 -38.02
N LEU A 153 13.03 -13.71 -37.20
CA LEU A 153 12.91 -13.36 -35.80
C LEU A 153 14.18 -13.73 -35.03
N GLN A 154 14.76 -14.91 -35.28
CA GLN A 154 16.06 -15.31 -34.74
C GLN A 154 17.17 -14.32 -35.10
N GLU A 155 17.22 -13.87 -36.36
CA GLU A 155 18.19 -12.88 -36.81
C GLU A 155 18.06 -11.56 -36.04
N ILE A 156 16.82 -11.09 -35.83
CA ILE A 156 16.53 -9.86 -35.08
C ILE A 156 16.98 -10.01 -33.62
N LEU A 157 16.64 -11.12 -32.96
CA LEU A 157 16.99 -11.35 -31.55
C LEU A 157 18.50 -11.40 -31.35
N ARG A 158 19.23 -12.12 -32.22
CA ARG A 158 20.69 -12.17 -32.17
C ARG A 158 21.32 -10.78 -32.33
N LYS A 159 20.77 -9.93 -33.22
CA LYS A 159 21.24 -8.53 -33.38
C LYS A 159 21.01 -7.70 -32.11
N LEU A 160 19.86 -7.86 -31.45
CA LEU A 160 19.54 -7.14 -30.21
C LEU A 160 20.47 -7.55 -29.05
N GLU A 161 20.83 -8.82 -28.95
CA GLU A 161 21.81 -9.33 -27.98
C GLU A 161 23.20 -8.74 -28.22
N THR A 162 23.70 -8.81 -29.46
CA THR A 162 25.01 -8.24 -29.81
C THR A 162 25.08 -6.73 -29.59
N THR A 163 23.97 -6.02 -29.84
CA THR A 163 23.88 -4.58 -29.59
C THR A 163 23.91 -4.28 -28.09
N SER A 164 23.15 -5.01 -27.26
CA SER A 164 23.17 -4.83 -25.80
C SER A 164 24.53 -5.16 -25.17
N SER A 165 25.22 -6.20 -25.64
CA SER A 165 26.57 -6.54 -25.19
C SER A 165 27.60 -5.46 -25.60
N SER A 166 27.42 -4.85 -26.77
CA SER A 166 28.28 -3.75 -27.23
C SER A 166 28.13 -2.49 -26.37
N PHE A 167 26.90 -2.16 -25.92
CA PHE A 167 26.66 -1.05 -24.98
C PHE A 167 27.25 -1.31 -23.58
N GLN A 168 27.21 -2.54 -23.08
CA GLN A 168 27.88 -2.89 -21.82
C GLN A 168 29.41 -2.81 -21.92
N LEU A 169 29.99 -3.09 -23.10
CA LEU A 169 31.43 -3.01 -23.32
C LEU A 169 31.97 -1.56 -23.35
N ILE A 170 31.13 -0.59 -23.72
CA ILE A 170 31.48 0.85 -23.80
C ILE A 170 31.36 1.55 -22.43
N LEU A 171 30.60 0.99 -21.48
CA LEU A 171 30.45 1.57 -20.14
C LEU A 171 31.69 1.26 -19.25
N PRO A 172 32.21 2.26 -18.51
CA PRO A 172 33.31 2.04 -17.55
C PRO A 172 32.90 1.02 -16.49
N ALA A 173 33.88 0.27 -15.96
CA ALA A 173 33.67 -0.95 -15.17
C ALA A 173 32.69 -0.81 -13.98
N GLY A 174 32.50 0.40 -13.45
CA GLY A 174 31.57 0.68 -12.34
C GLY A 174 30.08 0.76 -12.71
N PHE A 175 29.70 0.68 -13.99
CA PHE A 175 28.31 0.80 -14.46
C PHE A 175 27.78 -0.46 -15.17
N ARG A 176 28.52 -1.57 -15.17
CA ARG A 176 28.01 -2.86 -15.69
C ARG A 176 27.15 -3.51 -14.60
N LEU A 177 25.89 -3.80 -14.92
CA LEU A 177 25.02 -4.61 -14.04
C LEU A 177 25.61 -6.02 -13.94
N SER A 178 25.78 -6.50 -12.72
CA SER A 178 26.34 -7.81 -12.37
C SER A 178 25.57 -8.97 -12.99
#